data_AF-A0A7W8DT04-F1
#
_entry.id   AF-A0A7W8DT04-F1
#
_cell.length_a   1.000
_cell.length_b   1.000
_cell.length_c   1.000
_cell.angle_alpha   90.00
_cell.angle_beta   90.00
_cell.angle_gamma   90.00
#
_symmetry.space_group_name_H-M   'P 1'
#
loop_
_entity.id
_entity.type
_entity.pdbx_description
1 polymer ?
#
loop_
_entity_poly.entity_id
_entity_poly.type
_entity_poly.pdbx_seq_one_letter_code
_entity_poly.pdbx_strand_id
1 'polypeptide(L)'
;MVSIAPFCYGVGTPALVRIAFGAAIARGGPKRFSSSSMTASPGFLAIVATALAVQQPADLPNLMPFGVAQSARPSELRCEPLAVNPPDSTGQYVCPAVPRPDPDYQEYILAFVQDVGICNLVAITPYTEDDDQGTFTRGMFAGITAKMTRELGEPDEKVDVAHAPAAGSDRLFKRTIMDEERQVFNQWNDLRGRFQNLQSASVALVGDEEYGLAVYSAYRFVGNDDCMRRMEQTTGLSPDR
;
A
#
# COMPACT_ATOMS: atom_id res chain seq x y z
N MET A 1 14.44 -18.15 15.41
CA MET A 1 13.99 -17.02 16.26
C MET A 1 13.63 -15.91 15.30
N VAL A 2 12.34 -15.73 15.04
CA VAL A 2 11.81 -14.68 14.17
C VAL A 2 11.77 -13.41 15.00
N SER A 3 12.62 -12.44 14.66
CA SER A 3 12.67 -11.13 15.30
C SER A 3 11.54 -10.30 14.68
N ILE A 4 10.41 -10.23 15.38
CA ILE A 4 9.33 -9.29 15.08
C ILE A 4 9.86 -7.91 15.48
N ALA A 5 10.07 -7.02 14.50
CA ALA A 5 10.54 -5.67 14.77
C ALA A 5 9.45 -4.89 15.54
N PRO A 6 9.82 -4.10 16.55
CA PRO A 6 8.87 -3.33 17.35
C PRO A 6 8.42 -2.10 16.54
N PHE A 7 7.24 -2.15 15.95
CA PHE A 7 6.54 -0.94 15.52
C PHE A 7 5.75 -0.41 16.72
N CYS A 8 6.36 0.52 17.47
CA CYS A 8 5.82 1.05 18.71
C CYS A 8 6.23 2.52 18.90
N TYR A 9 5.20 3.38 18.87
CA TYR A 9 4.97 4.61 19.64
C TYR A 9 5.76 5.92 19.40
N GLY A 10 4.97 6.96 19.12
CA GLY A 10 5.23 8.36 19.48
C GLY A 10 3.90 9.07 19.76
N VAL A 11 3.76 9.77 20.87
CA VAL A 11 2.49 10.42 21.27
C VAL A 11 2.36 11.76 20.54
N GLY A 12 1.23 12.02 19.86
CA GLY A 12 0.84 13.40 19.47
C GLY A 12 0.57 13.71 17.99
N THR A 13 0.56 12.71 17.09
CA THR A 13 0.05 12.85 15.71
C THR A 13 -1.14 11.91 15.56
N PRO A 14 -2.27 12.31 14.91
CA PRO A 14 -3.38 11.38 14.70
C PRO A 14 -2.86 10.14 13.96
N ALA A 15 -3.16 8.96 14.53
CA ALA A 15 -2.70 7.64 14.08
C ALA A 15 -2.94 7.37 12.56
N LEU A 16 -3.87 8.12 11.96
CA LEU A 16 -4.17 8.26 10.53
C LEU A 16 -2.94 8.28 9.60
N VAL A 17 -1.82 8.88 10.01
CA VAL A 17 -0.64 9.08 9.13
C VAL A 17 0.44 8.00 9.29
N ARG A 18 0.44 7.21 10.37
CA ARG A 18 1.55 6.28 10.63
C ARG A 18 1.33 4.88 10.08
N ILE A 19 0.11 4.37 10.15
CA ILE A 19 -0.21 3.01 9.68
C ILE A 19 -0.17 2.93 8.13
N ALA A 20 -0.61 3.98 7.44
CA ALA A 20 -0.59 4.00 5.96
C ALA A 20 0.80 4.20 5.34
N PHE A 21 1.79 4.63 6.14
CA PHE A 21 3.11 5.03 5.64
C PHE A 21 4.28 4.19 6.20
N GLY A 22 4.08 3.43 7.28
CA GLY A 22 5.15 2.68 7.97
C GLY A 22 5.41 1.23 7.52
N ALA A 23 4.52 0.60 6.75
CA ALA A 23 4.67 -0.82 6.42
C ALA A 23 5.49 -1.06 5.14
N ALA A 24 6.82 -1.21 5.29
CA ALA A 24 7.63 -2.24 4.62
C ALA A 24 9.14 -2.02 4.86
N ILE A 25 9.75 -2.77 5.78
CA ILE A 25 11.17 -3.14 5.66
C ILE A 25 11.36 -4.60 6.06
N ALA A 26 11.33 -5.50 5.08
CA ALA A 26 12.02 -6.79 5.17
C ALA A 26 12.84 -6.99 3.89
N ARG A 27 14.15 -6.70 3.97
CA ARG A 27 15.13 -6.96 2.92
C ARG A 27 15.63 -8.41 3.00
N GLY A 28 15.81 -9.04 1.84
CA GLY A 28 16.80 -10.11 1.62
C GLY A 28 16.26 -11.23 0.74
N GLY A 29 16.88 -11.67 -0.36
CA GLY A 29 18.19 -11.45 -0.98
C GLY A 29 18.29 -12.48 -2.13
N PRO A 30 19.21 -12.32 -3.10
CA PRO A 30 19.20 -13.13 -4.32
C PRO A 30 19.63 -14.59 -4.09
N LYS A 31 18.77 -15.56 -4.45
CA LYS A 31 19.14 -16.98 -4.50
C LYS A 31 20.04 -17.24 -5.72
N ARG A 32 21.32 -17.53 -5.47
CA ARG A 32 22.23 -18.12 -6.46
C ARG A 32 21.76 -19.54 -6.78
N PHE A 33 21.51 -19.84 -8.06
CA PHE A 33 21.44 -21.22 -8.54
C PHE A 33 22.58 -21.50 -9.50
N SER A 34 23.25 -22.62 -9.21
CA SER A 34 24.46 -23.16 -9.81
C SER A 34 24.19 -23.67 -11.23
N SER A 35 25.01 -23.28 -12.20
CA SER A 35 25.05 -23.93 -13.51
C SER A 35 25.88 -25.20 -13.44
N SER A 36 25.35 -26.30 -13.98
CA SER A 36 26.12 -27.52 -14.26
C SER A 36 26.38 -27.61 -15.75
N SER A 37 27.64 -27.81 -16.10
CA SER A 37 28.13 -28.02 -17.47
C SER A 37 27.89 -29.47 -17.89
N MET A 38 27.45 -29.70 -19.13
CA MET A 38 27.58 -31.00 -19.79
C MET A 38 28.05 -30.83 -21.24
N THR A 39 28.93 -31.78 -21.58
CA THR A 39 29.80 -31.93 -22.74
C THR A 39 29.08 -32.31 -24.04
N ALA A 40 29.75 -31.99 -25.15
CA ALA A 40 29.32 -32.00 -26.54
C ALA A 40 29.18 -33.37 -27.24
N SER A 41 28.43 -33.39 -28.36
CA SER A 41 28.80 -34.12 -29.58
C SER A 41 28.05 -33.61 -30.82
N PRO A 42 28.67 -33.63 -32.03
CA PRO A 42 28.20 -32.92 -33.21
C PRO A 42 27.37 -33.82 -34.15
N GLY A 43 26.31 -33.27 -34.74
CA GLY A 43 25.52 -33.99 -35.74
C GLY A 43 24.54 -33.11 -36.50
N PHE A 44 24.81 -32.97 -37.80
CA PHE A 44 23.91 -32.63 -38.91
C PHE A 44 23.22 -31.25 -38.96
N LEU A 45 23.68 -30.48 -39.96
CA LEU A 45 23.11 -29.22 -40.46
C LEU A 45 21.75 -29.45 -41.13
N ALA A 46 20.70 -28.91 -40.52
CA ALA A 46 19.48 -28.48 -41.20
C ALA A 46 19.26 -27.01 -40.87
N ILE A 47 19.51 -26.11 -41.83
CA ILE A 47 19.24 -24.68 -41.67
C ILE A 47 17.73 -24.47 -41.82
N VAL A 48 17.00 -24.68 -40.73
CA VAL A 48 15.64 -24.18 -40.59
C VAL A 48 15.77 -22.72 -40.22
N ALA A 49 15.42 -21.82 -41.14
CA ALA A 49 15.29 -20.40 -40.86
C ALA A 49 14.09 -20.18 -39.92
N THR A 50 14.28 -20.45 -38.63
CA THR A 50 13.34 -20.02 -37.59
C THR A 50 13.41 -18.52 -37.51
N ALA A 51 12.39 -17.84 -38.01
CA ALA A 51 12.13 -16.45 -37.70
C ALA A 51 12.01 -16.33 -36.18
N LEU A 52 13.10 -15.89 -35.53
CA LEU A 52 13.08 -15.47 -34.14
C LEU A 52 12.21 -14.22 -34.12
N ALA A 53 10.92 -14.39 -33.86
CA ALA A 53 10.08 -13.29 -33.41
C ALA A 53 10.75 -12.74 -32.15
N VAL A 54 11.45 -11.63 -32.28
CA VAL A 54 11.96 -10.85 -31.16
C VAL A 54 10.70 -10.47 -30.38
N GLN A 55 10.42 -11.18 -29.30
CA GLN A 55 9.36 -10.81 -28.37
C GLN A 55 9.78 -9.44 -27.84
N GLN A 56 9.16 -8.39 -28.38
CA GLN A 56 9.27 -7.07 -27.77
C GLN A 56 8.83 -7.23 -26.32
N PRO A 57 9.57 -6.67 -25.35
CA PRO A 57 9.15 -6.70 -23.96
C PRO A 57 7.73 -6.15 -23.91
N ALA A 58 6.79 -6.95 -23.41
CA ALA A 58 5.43 -6.50 -23.25
C ALA A 58 5.45 -5.28 -22.32
N ASP A 59 5.00 -4.13 -22.82
CA ASP A 59 4.86 -2.95 -21.99
C ASP A 59 3.93 -3.29 -20.82
N LEU A 60 4.46 -3.22 -19.59
CA LEU A 60 3.65 -3.47 -18.41
C LEU A 60 2.51 -2.43 -18.37
N PRO A 61 1.31 -2.78 -17.90
CA PRO A 61 0.24 -1.79 -17.75
C PRO A 61 0.58 -0.73 -16.69
N ASN A 62 0.03 0.48 -16.85
CA ASN A 62 -0.02 1.48 -15.80
C ASN A 62 -1.29 1.29 -14.98
N LEU A 63 -1.16 1.10 -13.66
CA LEU A 63 -2.30 1.07 -12.76
C LEU A 63 -2.60 2.49 -12.26
N MET A 64 -3.85 2.93 -12.40
CA MET A 64 -4.30 4.20 -11.85
C MET A 64 -5.37 3.93 -10.78
N PRO A 65 -4.97 3.71 -9.51
CA PRO A 65 -5.90 3.52 -8.40
C PRO A 65 -6.91 4.66 -8.38
N PHE A 66 -8.20 4.31 -8.45
CA PHE A 66 -9.30 5.28 -8.53
C PHE A 66 -9.17 6.32 -9.65
N GLY A 67 -8.46 5.98 -10.73
CA GLY A 67 -8.19 6.88 -11.86
C GLY A 67 -7.12 7.94 -11.59
N VAL A 68 -6.39 7.87 -10.48
CA VAL A 68 -5.31 8.81 -10.15
C VAL A 68 -4.00 8.33 -10.76
N ALA A 69 -3.40 9.18 -11.60
CA ALA A 69 -2.08 8.96 -12.17
C ALA A 69 -0.99 9.49 -11.23
N GLN A 70 0.17 8.82 -11.17
CA GLN A 70 1.29 9.24 -10.33
C GLN A 70 1.76 10.67 -10.63
N SER A 71 1.68 11.10 -11.88
CA SER A 71 2.08 12.45 -12.32
C SER A 71 1.03 13.53 -12.10
N ALA A 72 -0.16 13.17 -11.61
CA ALA A 72 -1.25 14.13 -11.41
C ALA A 72 -0.89 15.15 -10.33
N ARG A 73 -1.35 16.38 -10.50
CA ARG A 73 -1.24 17.41 -9.47
C ARG A 73 -2.46 17.40 -8.55
N PRO A 74 -2.30 17.65 -7.24
CA PRO A 74 -3.43 17.75 -6.31
C PRO A 74 -4.52 18.75 -6.78
N SER A 75 -4.12 19.88 -7.37
CA SER A 75 -5.06 20.88 -7.88
C SER A 75 -5.91 20.39 -9.06
N GLU A 76 -5.36 19.53 -9.93
CA GLU A 76 -6.09 18.90 -11.05
C GLU A 76 -7.18 17.95 -10.54
N LEU A 77 -6.98 17.40 -9.34
CA LEU A 77 -7.88 16.51 -8.64
C LEU A 77 -8.81 17.25 -7.64
N ARG A 78 -8.68 18.59 -7.55
CA ARG A 78 -9.41 19.44 -6.58
C ARG A 78 -9.19 19.01 -5.13
N CYS A 79 -8.00 18.52 -4.83
CA CYS A 79 -7.63 18.19 -3.46
C CYS A 79 -7.21 19.44 -2.70
N GLU A 80 -7.44 19.43 -1.39
CA GLU A 80 -7.10 20.51 -0.48
C GLU A 80 -5.90 20.10 0.38
N PRO A 81 -4.90 20.98 0.59
CA PRO A 81 -3.76 20.64 1.40
C PRO A 81 -4.16 20.52 2.88
N LEU A 82 -3.66 19.48 3.56
CA LEU A 82 -3.92 19.27 4.99
C LEU A 82 -3.28 20.32 5.90
N ALA A 83 -2.18 20.93 5.44
CA ALA A 83 -1.53 22.05 6.09
C ALA A 83 -1.74 23.32 5.27
N VAL A 84 -1.64 24.49 5.92
CA VAL A 84 -1.79 25.79 5.25
C VAL A 84 -0.59 26.03 4.34
N ASN A 85 -0.67 25.52 3.12
CA ASN A 85 0.35 25.63 2.09
C ASN A 85 -0.28 26.07 0.75
N PRO A 86 0.52 26.62 -0.18
CA PRO A 86 0.06 26.87 -1.54
C PRO A 86 -0.40 25.56 -2.23
N PRO A 87 -1.35 25.63 -3.17
CA PRO A 87 -1.71 24.49 -4.00
C PRO A 87 -0.48 23.87 -4.69
N ASP A 88 -0.47 22.56 -4.86
CA ASP A 88 0.61 21.79 -5.51
C ASP A 88 2.01 21.97 -4.88
N SER A 89 2.07 22.40 -3.63
CA SER A 89 3.28 22.33 -2.82
C SER A 89 3.52 20.90 -2.30
N THR A 90 4.76 20.55 -1.98
CA THR A 90 5.08 19.27 -1.33
C THR A 90 4.33 19.13 -0.01
N GLY A 91 3.54 18.06 0.15
CA GLY A 91 2.74 17.83 1.35
C GLY A 91 1.67 16.75 1.15
N GLN A 92 0.76 16.69 2.13
CA GLN A 92 -0.39 15.79 2.10
C GLN A 92 -1.67 16.56 1.75
N TYR A 93 -2.57 15.89 1.04
CA TYR A 93 -3.80 16.48 0.50
C TYR A 93 -4.98 15.56 0.75
N VAL A 94 -6.11 16.13 1.15
CA VAL A 94 -7.40 15.43 1.17
C VAL A 94 -8.14 15.73 -0.12
N CYS A 95 -8.64 14.70 -0.77
CA CYS A 95 -9.37 14.80 -2.01
C CYS A 95 -10.84 14.44 -1.75
N PRO A 96 -11.79 15.39 -1.91
CA PRO A 96 -13.22 15.12 -1.72
C PRO A 96 -13.79 14.18 -2.80
N ALA A 97 -13.10 14.07 -3.94
CA ALA A 97 -13.40 13.11 -4.99
C ALA A 97 -12.12 12.77 -5.76
N VAL A 98 -12.14 11.61 -6.40
CA VAL A 98 -11.12 11.13 -7.34
C VAL A 98 -11.78 10.76 -8.67
N PRO A 99 -11.05 10.62 -9.80
CA PRO A 99 -11.66 10.47 -11.12
C PRO A 99 -12.56 9.23 -11.28
N ARG A 100 -12.24 8.13 -10.58
CA ARG A 100 -13.04 6.89 -10.55
C ARG A 100 -13.21 6.44 -9.10
N PRO A 101 -14.09 7.09 -8.32
CA PRO A 101 -14.26 6.75 -6.91
C PRO A 101 -14.89 5.36 -6.77
N ASP A 102 -14.52 4.62 -5.73
CA ASP A 102 -15.22 3.39 -5.34
C ASP A 102 -16.20 3.72 -4.19
N PRO A 103 -17.45 3.24 -4.27
CA PRO A 103 -18.50 3.57 -3.29
C PRO A 103 -18.22 3.09 -1.87
N ASP A 104 -17.25 2.19 -1.66
CA ASP A 104 -16.87 1.75 -0.32
C ASP A 104 -16.08 2.82 0.44
N TYR A 105 -15.46 3.79 -0.25
CA TYR A 105 -14.61 4.81 0.37
C TYR A 105 -15.28 6.19 0.39
N GLN A 106 -15.01 6.93 1.47
CA GLN A 106 -15.53 8.28 1.68
C GLN A 106 -14.45 9.35 1.48
N GLU A 107 -13.20 9.03 1.80
CA GLU A 107 -12.10 9.98 1.77
C GLU A 107 -10.89 9.39 1.05
N TYR A 108 -10.12 10.27 0.39
CA TYR A 108 -8.88 9.94 -0.28
C TYR A 108 -7.79 10.92 0.16
N ILE A 109 -6.63 10.41 0.57
CA ILE A 109 -5.48 11.20 0.97
C ILE A 109 -4.32 10.92 0.00
N LEU A 110 -3.69 11.97 -0.49
CA LEU A 110 -2.50 11.89 -1.35
C LEU A 110 -1.29 12.44 -0.61
N ALA A 111 -0.16 11.74 -0.73
CA ALA A 111 1.15 12.33 -0.45
C ALA A 111 1.78 12.78 -1.77
N PHE A 112 2.03 14.07 -1.93
CA PHE A 112 2.56 14.67 -3.15
C PHE A 112 3.89 15.41 -2.90
N VAL A 113 4.85 15.23 -3.80
CA VAL A 113 6.12 15.96 -3.80
C VAL A 113 6.26 16.72 -5.11
N GLN A 114 6.51 18.03 -5.00
CA GLN A 114 6.75 18.89 -6.15
C GLN A 114 7.93 18.34 -6.99
N ASP A 115 7.77 18.35 -8.31
CA ASP A 115 8.72 17.83 -9.30
C ASP A 115 8.94 16.30 -9.27
N VAL A 116 8.24 15.56 -8.42
CA VAL A 116 8.26 14.09 -8.37
C VAL A 116 6.89 13.50 -8.72
N GLY A 117 5.81 14.05 -8.13
CA GLY A 117 4.45 13.54 -8.29
C GLY A 117 3.90 12.95 -6.98
N ILE A 118 2.87 12.13 -7.11
CA ILE A 118 2.21 11.46 -6.00
C ILE A 118 3.06 10.26 -5.53
N CYS A 119 3.45 10.25 -4.27
CA CYS A 119 4.18 9.15 -3.65
C CYS A 119 3.25 7.96 -3.37
N ASN A 120 2.10 8.23 -2.74
CA ASN A 120 1.06 7.24 -2.47
C ASN A 120 -0.33 7.88 -2.42
N LEU A 121 -1.33 7.00 -2.52
CA LEU A 121 -2.74 7.30 -2.37
C LEU A 121 -3.30 6.38 -1.29
N VAL A 122 -4.05 6.94 -0.35
CA VAL A 122 -4.79 6.20 0.67
C VAL A 122 -6.28 6.46 0.46
N ALA A 123 -7.09 5.41 0.41
CA ALA A 123 -8.54 5.48 0.39
C ALA A 123 -9.09 4.96 1.73
N ILE A 124 -10.02 5.70 2.32
CA ILE A 124 -10.52 5.47 3.67
C ILE A 124 -12.04 5.26 3.61
N THR A 125 -12.49 4.14 4.16
CA THR A 125 -13.93 3.86 4.29
C THR A 125 -14.54 4.76 5.37
N PRO A 126 -15.86 5.00 5.37
CA PRO A 126 -16.50 5.64 6.50
C PRO A 126 -16.12 4.95 7.80
N TYR A 127 -15.83 5.75 8.82
CA TYR A 127 -15.77 5.24 10.16
C TYR A 127 -17.16 4.81 10.61
N THR A 128 -17.25 3.62 11.18
CA THR A 128 -18.52 3.05 11.63
C THR A 128 -18.45 2.66 13.10
N GLU A 129 -19.50 3.02 13.84
CA GLU A 129 -19.81 2.34 15.09
C GLU A 129 -20.14 0.88 14.77
N ASP A 130 -19.19 0.00 15.05
CA ASP A 130 -19.33 -1.44 14.91
C ASP A 130 -19.61 -2.11 16.27
N ASP A 131 -20.03 -3.38 16.24
CA ASP A 131 -20.10 -4.21 17.44
C ASP A 131 -18.70 -4.55 17.99
N ASP A 132 -18.63 -5.12 19.18
CA ASP A 132 -17.34 -5.46 19.81
C ASP A 132 -16.52 -6.47 18.99
N GLN A 133 -17.17 -7.22 18.10
CA GLN A 133 -16.55 -8.19 17.20
C GLN A 133 -16.07 -7.60 15.88
N GLY A 134 -16.37 -6.32 15.62
CA GLY A 134 -16.06 -5.64 14.36
C GLY A 134 -16.76 -6.29 13.16
N THR A 135 -17.96 -6.84 13.34
CA THR A 135 -18.63 -7.68 12.32
C THR A 135 -18.76 -6.95 10.98
N PHE A 136 -19.18 -5.69 11.01
CA PHE A 136 -19.40 -4.91 9.79
C PHE A 136 -18.07 -4.58 9.09
N THR A 137 -17.12 -4.00 9.81
CA THR A 137 -15.83 -3.55 9.25
C THR A 137 -14.98 -4.75 8.82
N ARG A 138 -15.03 -5.90 9.50
CA ARG A 138 -14.40 -7.15 9.02
C ARG A 138 -15.00 -7.63 7.71
N GLY A 139 -16.33 -7.53 7.55
CA GLY A 139 -17.01 -7.81 6.28
C GLY A 139 -16.54 -6.88 5.16
N MET A 140 -16.41 -5.59 5.44
CA MET A 140 -15.90 -4.59 4.50
C MET A 140 -14.44 -4.86 4.11
N PHE A 141 -13.57 -5.16 5.09
CA PHE A 141 -12.18 -5.53 4.87
C PHE A 141 -12.05 -6.75 3.95
N ALA A 142 -12.87 -7.78 4.17
CA ALA A 142 -12.90 -8.96 3.32
C ALA A 142 -13.36 -8.65 1.90
N GLY A 143 -14.40 -7.80 1.76
CA GLY A 143 -14.91 -7.35 0.46
C GLY A 143 -13.87 -6.56 -0.35
N ILE A 144 -13.22 -5.59 0.29
CA ILE A 144 -12.14 -4.78 -0.30
C ILE A 144 -10.94 -5.66 -0.64
N THR A 145 -10.51 -6.54 0.27
CA THR A 145 -9.44 -7.50 0.00
C THR A 145 -9.76 -8.35 -1.23
N ALA A 146 -10.99 -8.84 -1.37
CA ALA A 146 -11.40 -9.62 -2.52
C ALA A 146 -11.38 -8.79 -3.82
N LYS A 147 -11.77 -7.51 -3.78
CA LYS A 147 -11.64 -6.59 -4.93
C LYS A 147 -10.19 -6.42 -5.33
N MET A 148 -9.31 -6.07 -4.39
CA MET A 148 -7.88 -5.91 -4.63
C MET A 148 -7.23 -7.21 -5.10
N THR A 149 -7.64 -8.36 -4.57
CA THR A 149 -7.11 -9.66 -4.98
C THR A 149 -7.41 -9.97 -6.44
N ARG A 150 -8.60 -9.59 -6.94
CA ARG A 150 -8.94 -9.76 -8.36
C ARG A 150 -8.08 -8.91 -9.29
N GLU A 151 -7.68 -7.72 -8.84
CA GLU A 151 -6.87 -6.78 -9.63
C GLU A 151 -5.36 -7.07 -9.51
N LEU A 152 -4.90 -7.34 -8.29
CA LEU A 152 -3.50 -7.41 -7.90
C LEU A 152 -3.00 -8.83 -7.62
N GLY A 153 -3.82 -9.87 -7.78
CA GLY A 153 -3.48 -11.26 -7.40
C GLY A 153 -3.57 -11.50 -5.90
N GLU A 154 -3.12 -12.66 -5.41
CA GLU A 154 -3.08 -12.92 -3.95
C GLU A 154 -2.09 -11.99 -3.25
N PRO A 155 -2.39 -11.52 -2.01
CA PRO A 155 -1.43 -10.77 -1.22
C PRO A 155 -0.27 -11.67 -0.79
N ASP A 156 0.92 -11.09 -0.74
CA ASP A 156 2.15 -11.76 -0.28
C ASP A 156 2.15 -11.96 1.24
N GLU A 157 1.45 -11.09 1.97
CA GLU A 157 1.33 -11.15 3.41
C GLU A 157 -0.13 -10.97 3.85
N LYS A 158 -0.57 -11.81 4.79
CA LYS A 158 -1.86 -11.73 5.47
C LYS A 158 -1.59 -11.77 6.97
N VAL A 159 -1.86 -10.68 7.67
CA VAL A 159 -1.58 -10.50 9.09
C VAL A 159 -2.89 -10.38 9.86
N ASP A 160 -2.99 -11.17 10.92
CA ASP A 160 -3.94 -11.00 12.01
C ASP A 160 -3.21 -11.44 13.29
N VAL A 161 -2.57 -10.48 13.95
CA VAL A 161 -1.68 -10.74 15.08
C VAL A 161 -2.06 -9.84 16.24
N ALA A 162 -2.18 -10.45 17.42
CA ALA A 162 -2.38 -9.77 18.68
C ALA A 162 -1.09 -9.81 19.51
N HIS A 163 -0.78 -8.71 20.21
CA HIS A 163 0.40 -8.59 21.08
C HIS A 163 0.34 -9.55 22.28
N ALA A 164 -0.87 -9.89 22.73
CA ALA A 164 -1.10 -10.85 23.81
C ALA A 164 -2.27 -11.78 23.46
N PRO A 165 -2.30 -13.02 24.01
CA PRO A 165 -3.40 -13.95 23.77
C PRO A 165 -4.79 -13.40 24.11
N ALA A 166 -4.89 -12.56 25.15
CA ALA A 166 -6.15 -11.91 25.54
C ALA A 166 -6.70 -10.98 24.44
N ALA A 167 -5.81 -10.24 23.77
CA ALA A 167 -6.14 -9.35 22.67
C ALA A 167 -6.48 -10.09 21.37
N GLY A 168 -6.19 -11.40 21.30
CA GLY A 168 -6.60 -12.26 20.17
C GLY A 168 -8.07 -12.69 20.20
N SER A 169 -8.82 -12.34 21.26
CA SER A 169 -10.23 -12.67 21.37
C SER A 169 -11.08 -11.89 20.37
N ASP A 170 -11.81 -12.59 19.51
CA ASP A 170 -12.75 -11.96 18.58
C ASP A 170 -13.86 -11.17 19.29
N ARG A 171 -14.19 -11.48 20.55
CA ARG A 171 -15.15 -10.70 21.35
C ARG A 171 -14.63 -9.32 21.74
N LEU A 172 -13.32 -9.10 21.66
CA LEU A 172 -12.67 -7.84 21.98
C LEU A 172 -12.07 -7.20 20.72
N PHE A 173 -12.43 -7.69 19.53
CA PHE A 173 -11.80 -7.30 18.27
C PHE A 173 -11.73 -5.79 18.12
N LYS A 174 -12.88 -5.10 18.16
CA LYS A 174 -12.96 -3.65 18.00
C LYS A 174 -12.05 -2.92 18.98
N ARG A 175 -12.16 -3.27 20.26
CA ARG A 175 -11.36 -2.66 21.33
C ARG A 175 -9.87 -2.86 21.11
N THR A 176 -9.44 -4.08 20.76
CA THR A 176 -8.02 -4.42 20.57
C THR A 176 -7.41 -3.79 19.31
N ILE A 177 -8.21 -3.53 18.27
CA ILE A 177 -7.77 -2.73 17.12
C ILE A 177 -7.61 -1.25 17.53
N MET A 178 -8.58 -0.69 18.26
CA MET A 178 -8.53 0.71 18.73
C MET A 178 -7.38 0.96 19.71
N ASP A 179 -7.09 -0.01 20.59
CA ASP A 179 -5.99 0.05 21.56
C ASP A 179 -4.61 -0.31 20.93
N GLU A 180 -4.56 -0.52 19.61
CA GLU A 180 -3.35 -0.94 18.86
C GLU A 180 -2.75 -2.29 19.33
N GLU A 181 -3.47 -3.07 20.12
CA GLU A 181 -3.04 -4.38 20.63
C GLU A 181 -3.18 -5.50 19.59
N ARG A 182 -3.98 -5.30 18.54
CA ARG A 182 -4.17 -6.24 17.42
C ARG A 182 -3.97 -5.52 16.10
N GLN A 183 -3.29 -6.17 15.17
CA GLN A 183 -3.03 -5.67 13.82
C GLN A 183 -3.62 -6.62 12.79
N VAL A 184 -4.43 -6.08 11.88
CA VAL A 184 -5.05 -6.86 10.79
C VAL A 184 -4.82 -6.14 9.47
N PHE A 185 -4.05 -6.74 8.57
CA PHE A 185 -3.80 -6.19 7.25
C PHE A 185 -3.41 -7.25 6.22
N ASN A 186 -3.59 -6.93 4.94
CA ASN A 186 -3.04 -7.69 3.83
C ASN A 186 -2.13 -6.78 3.00
N GLN A 187 -1.03 -7.32 2.48
CA GLN A 187 -0.06 -6.57 1.70
C GLN A 187 0.31 -7.29 0.39
N TRP A 188 0.40 -6.51 -0.68
CA TRP A 188 0.91 -6.89 -1.99
C TRP A 188 2.23 -6.15 -2.23
N ASN A 189 3.30 -6.90 -2.36
CA ASN A 189 4.66 -6.42 -2.54
C ASN A 189 5.14 -6.67 -3.99
N ASP A 190 6.24 -6.02 -4.37
CA ASP A 190 6.92 -6.22 -5.66
C ASP A 190 6.01 -6.11 -6.91
N LEU A 191 5.00 -5.25 -6.86
CA LEU A 191 4.02 -5.06 -7.94
C LEU A 191 4.64 -4.47 -9.22
N ARG A 192 5.89 -3.99 -9.15
CA ARG A 192 6.68 -3.47 -10.29
C ARG A 192 6.92 -4.50 -11.38
N GLY A 193 6.86 -5.79 -11.06
CA GLY A 193 6.94 -6.86 -12.06
C GLY A 193 5.69 -6.97 -12.94
N ARG A 194 4.60 -6.29 -12.56
CA ARG A 194 3.28 -6.39 -13.19
C ARG A 194 2.72 -5.05 -13.63
N PHE A 195 3.11 -3.96 -12.97
CA PHE A 195 2.65 -2.62 -13.25
C PHE A 195 3.85 -1.66 -13.31
N GLN A 196 3.86 -0.75 -14.30
CA GLN A 196 5.00 0.18 -14.48
C GLN A 196 5.16 1.15 -13.32
N ASN A 197 4.04 1.55 -12.70
CA ASN A 197 3.99 2.68 -11.78
C ASN A 197 3.57 2.32 -10.35
N LEU A 198 3.35 1.04 -10.04
CA LEU A 198 2.94 0.59 -8.70
C LEU A 198 4.05 -0.23 -8.02
N GLN A 199 4.44 0.17 -6.81
CA GLN A 199 5.45 -0.52 -6.01
C GLN A 199 4.80 -1.58 -5.09
N SER A 200 3.77 -1.19 -4.36
CA SER A 200 3.04 -2.08 -3.44
C SER A 200 1.65 -1.52 -3.16
N ALA A 201 0.80 -2.37 -2.59
CA ALA A 201 -0.50 -1.98 -2.07
C ALA A 201 -0.77 -2.70 -0.75
N SER A 202 -1.63 -2.14 0.09
CA SER A 202 -2.06 -2.77 1.34
C SER A 202 -3.48 -2.38 1.68
N VAL A 203 -4.15 -3.26 2.42
CA VAL A 203 -5.42 -2.96 3.08
C VAL A 203 -5.27 -3.29 4.56
N ALA A 204 -5.70 -2.38 5.44
CA ALA A 204 -5.58 -2.52 6.88
C ALA A 204 -6.91 -2.15 7.57
N LEU A 205 -7.21 -2.84 8.66
CA LEU A 205 -8.21 -2.37 9.62
C LEU A 205 -7.54 -1.41 10.59
N VAL A 206 -8.18 -0.26 10.80
CA VAL A 206 -7.71 0.73 11.76
C VAL A 206 -8.84 1.10 12.71
N GLY A 207 -8.46 1.51 13.91
CA GLY A 207 -9.37 1.97 14.95
C GLY A 207 -9.03 3.40 15.37
N ASP A 208 -10.06 4.13 15.76
CA ASP A 208 -9.97 5.45 16.37
C ASP A 208 -10.94 5.49 17.56
N GLU A 209 -10.52 6.08 18.68
CA GLU A 209 -11.32 6.12 19.92
C GLU A 209 -12.64 6.88 19.75
N GLU A 210 -12.66 7.93 18.93
CA GLU A 210 -13.83 8.79 18.70
C GLU A 210 -14.70 8.24 17.58
N TYR A 211 -14.09 7.72 16.52
CA TYR A 211 -14.80 7.38 15.28
C TYR A 211 -15.09 5.88 15.11
N GLY A 212 -14.42 4.99 15.86
CA GLY A 212 -14.61 3.54 15.77
C GLY A 212 -13.68 2.90 14.74
N LEU A 213 -14.17 1.96 13.93
CA LEU A 213 -13.35 1.20 13.00
C LEU A 213 -13.51 1.70 11.55
N ALA A 214 -12.43 1.60 10.78
CA ALA A 214 -12.42 1.85 9.34
C ALA A 214 -11.45 0.89 8.62
N VAL A 215 -11.55 0.84 7.29
CA VAL A 215 -10.62 0.13 6.42
C VAL A 215 -9.83 1.15 5.60
N TYR A 216 -8.51 1.02 5.61
CA TYR A 216 -7.60 1.85 4.85
C TYR A 216 -6.98 1.03 3.73
N SER A 217 -7.09 1.51 2.50
CA SER A 217 -6.42 0.94 1.33
C SER A 217 -5.36 1.89 0.82
N ALA A 218 -4.09 1.48 0.90
CA ALA A 218 -2.95 2.29 0.47
C ALA A 218 -2.33 1.71 -0.80
N TYR A 219 -2.02 2.59 -1.75
CA TYR A 219 -1.31 2.28 -2.99
C TYR A 219 -0.03 3.10 -3.04
N ARG A 220 1.13 2.44 -3.03
CA ARG A 220 2.45 3.07 -3.10
C ARG A 220 2.95 3.04 -4.53
N PHE A 221 3.13 4.20 -5.14
CA PHE A 221 3.65 4.29 -6.51
C PHE A 221 5.15 3.97 -6.57
N VAL A 222 5.69 3.77 -7.77
CA VAL A 222 7.12 3.50 -7.97
C VAL A 222 7.98 4.66 -7.47
N GLY A 223 9.03 4.32 -6.73
CA GLY A 223 9.93 5.31 -6.12
C GLY A 223 9.37 5.92 -4.84
N ASN A 224 8.35 5.29 -4.23
CA ASN A 224 7.69 5.80 -3.03
C ASN A 224 8.68 6.11 -1.90
N ASP A 225 9.66 5.23 -1.63
CA ASP A 225 10.62 5.44 -0.54
C ASP A 225 11.43 6.73 -0.71
N ASP A 226 11.93 6.99 -1.93
CA ASP A 226 12.66 8.22 -2.24
C ASP A 226 11.75 9.45 -2.26
N CYS A 227 10.50 9.28 -2.72
CA CYS A 227 9.49 10.32 -2.73
C CYS A 227 9.13 10.75 -1.29
N MET A 228 8.80 9.80 -0.42
CA MET A 228 8.48 10.06 0.98
C MET A 228 9.66 10.69 1.73
N ARG A 229 10.89 10.20 1.51
CA ARG A 229 12.10 10.82 2.07
C ARG A 229 12.27 12.29 1.67
N ARG A 230 11.96 12.66 0.43
CA ARG A 230 11.99 14.06 -0.02
C ARG A 230 10.88 14.90 0.60
N MET A 231 9.69 14.29 0.80
CA MET A 231 8.61 14.94 1.52
C MET A 231 9.05 15.31 2.93
N GLU A 232 9.59 14.36 3.69
CA GLU A 232 10.09 14.56 5.05
C GLU A 232 11.15 15.67 5.12
N GLN A 233 12.08 15.68 4.17
CA GLN A 233 13.12 16.71 4.07
C GLN A 233 12.54 18.11 3.81
N THR A 234 11.42 18.21 3.10
CA THR A 234 10.80 19.48 2.70
C THR A 234 9.86 20.01 3.77
N THR A 235 9.05 19.14 4.37
CA THR A 235 8.02 19.53 5.34
C THR A 235 8.52 19.49 6.77
N GLY A 236 9.65 18.82 7.04
CA GLY A 236 10.16 18.58 8.40
C GLY A 236 9.30 17.59 9.20
N LEU A 237 8.26 17.03 8.60
CA LEU A 237 7.41 16.00 9.20
C LEU A 237 8.09 14.64 8.99
N SER A 238 8.76 14.14 10.04
CA SER A 238 9.17 12.73 10.10
C SER A 238 8.01 11.89 10.60
N PRO A 239 7.72 10.71 10.00
CA PRO A 239 6.78 9.76 10.59
C PRO A 239 7.21 9.31 12.00
N ASP A 240 8.51 9.41 12.30
CA ASP A 240 9.14 8.89 13.53
C ASP A 240 9.35 9.92 14.65
N ARG A 241 8.83 11.16 14.52
CA ARG A 241 8.92 12.18 15.58
C ARG A 241 7.58 12.48 16.23
#